data_AF-A0A172T6K5-F1
#
_entry.id   AF-A0A172T6K5-F1
#
_cell.length_a   1.000
_cell.length_b   1.000
_cell.length_c   1.000
_cell.angle_alpha   90.00
_cell.angle_beta   90.00
_cell.angle_gamma   90.00
#
_symmetry.space_group_name_H-M   'P 1'
#
loop_
_entity.id
_entity.type
_entity.pdbx_description
1 polymer ?
#
loop_
_entity_poly.entity_id
_entity_poly.type
_entity_poly.pdbx_seq_one_letter_code
_entity_poly.pdbx_strand_id
1 'polypeptide(L)'
;MPDVSSPLAYRDAYAKLSRIAAELESGEADLDRVLPLLEEAKAAYAACHERIEAVRAVLAGSWGAEVAGADAEQDDADDATDDPY
;
A
#
# COMPACT_ATOMS: atom_id res chain seq x y z
N MET A 1 -10.59 15.25 -17.01
CA MET A 1 -10.70 14.09 -16.10
C MET A 1 -9.91 14.44 -14.85
N PRO A 2 -10.52 14.50 -13.65
CA PRO A 2 -9.80 14.80 -12.43
C PRO A 2 -8.79 13.68 -12.12
N ASP A 3 -7.56 14.08 -11.80
CA ASP A 3 -6.46 13.18 -11.47
C ASP A 3 -6.69 12.59 -10.07
N VAL A 4 -7.26 11.38 -10.04
CA VAL A 4 -7.57 10.60 -8.83
C VAL A 4 -6.31 10.21 -8.04
N SER A 5 -5.10 10.42 -8.58
CA SER A 5 -3.83 10.10 -7.91
C SER A 5 -3.19 11.28 -7.16
N SER A 6 -3.83 12.46 -7.15
CA SER A 6 -3.31 13.59 -6.36
C SER A 6 -3.39 13.33 -4.84
N PRO A 7 -2.41 13.78 -4.04
CA PRO A 7 -2.45 13.63 -2.57
C PRO A 7 -3.65 14.31 -1.92
N LEU A 8 -4.21 15.34 -2.57
CA LEU A 8 -5.50 15.92 -2.19
C LEU A 8 -6.65 14.91 -2.37
N ALA A 9 -6.67 14.16 -3.47
CA ALA A 9 -7.68 13.13 -3.74
C ALA A 9 -7.62 11.96 -2.76
N TYR A 10 -6.41 11.52 -2.35
CA TYR A 10 -6.27 10.50 -1.30
C TYR A 10 -6.83 10.98 0.04
N ARG A 11 -6.47 12.20 0.46
CA ARG A 11 -6.94 12.75 1.74
C ARG A 11 -8.46 12.90 1.77
N ASP A 12 -9.05 13.35 0.66
CA ASP A 12 -10.49 13.52 0.52
C ASP A 12 -11.21 12.16 0.52
N ALA A 13 -10.67 11.16 -0.18
CA ALA A 13 -11.20 9.80 -0.18
C ALA A 13 -11.13 9.17 1.23
N TYR A 14 -10.02 9.33 1.95
CA TYR A 14 -9.87 8.84 3.32
C TYR A 14 -10.84 9.53 4.28
N ALA A 15 -10.99 10.85 4.19
CA ALA A 15 -11.94 11.61 5.01
C ALA A 15 -13.40 11.21 4.73
N LYS A 16 -13.71 10.85 3.48
CA LYS A 16 -15.03 10.32 3.12
C LYS A 16 -15.24 8.93 3.72
N LEU A 17 -14.24 8.05 3.62
CA LEU A 17 -14.28 6.71 4.19
C LEU A 17 -14.46 6.73 5.72
N SER A 18 -13.74 7.61 6.43
CA SER A 18 -13.83 7.72 7.88
C SER A 18 -15.19 8.23 8.35
N ARG A 19 -15.80 9.18 7.62
CA ARG A 19 -17.16 9.64 7.90
C ARG A 19 -18.18 8.52 7.73
N ILE A 20 -18.11 7.77 6.63
CA ILE A 20 -19.04 6.67 6.37
C ILE A 20 -18.89 5.59 7.44
N ALA A 21 -17.66 5.26 7.85
CA ALA A 21 -17.43 4.30 8.93
C ALA A 21 -18.07 4.76 10.24
N ALA A 22 -17.92 6.03 10.62
CA ALA A 22 -18.56 6.58 11.82
C ALA A 22 -20.09 6.56 11.75
N GLU A 23 -20.67 6.80 10.56
CA GLU A 23 -22.13 6.77 10.34
C GLU A 23 -22.69 5.33 10.35
N LEU A 24 -21.91 4.35 9.90
CA LEU A 24 -22.28 2.94 10.01
C LEU A 24 -22.14 2.42 11.44
N GLU A 25 -21.11 2.86 12.16
CA GLU A 25 -20.84 2.45 13.55
C GLU A 25 -21.85 3.03 14.55
N SER A 26 -22.42 4.21 14.27
CA SER A 26 -23.50 4.78 15.10
C SER A 26 -24.77 3.92 15.07
N GLY A 27 -24.96 3.08 14.05
CA GLY A 27 -26.13 2.21 13.89
C GLY A 27 -27.43 2.97 13.60
N GLU A 28 -27.36 4.26 13.33
CA GLU A 28 -28.53 5.12 13.03
C GLU A 28 -28.93 5.05 11.55
N ALA A 29 -28.12 4.42 10.70
CA ALA A 29 -28.40 4.26 9.28
C ALA A 29 -29.39 3.11 9.05
N ASP A 30 -30.57 3.44 8.51
CA ASP A 30 -31.53 2.45 8.02
C ASP A 30 -30.94 1.62 6.86
N LEU A 31 -31.41 0.39 6.67
CA LEU A 31 -30.87 -0.57 5.70
C LEU A 31 -30.83 0.01 4.26
N ASP A 32 -31.85 0.80 3.91
CA ASP A 32 -31.96 1.47 2.62
C ASP A 32 -30.90 2.57 2.41
N ARG A 33 -30.36 3.12 3.51
CA ARG A 33 -29.23 4.07 3.49
C ARG A 33 -27.87 3.37 3.59
N VAL A 34 -27.80 2.21 4.23
CA VAL A 34 -26.54 1.44 4.38
C VAL A 34 -25.99 1.00 3.04
N LEU A 35 -26.83 0.50 2.13
CA LEU A 35 -26.39 0.02 0.81
C LEU A 35 -25.69 1.11 -0.03
N PRO A 36 -26.29 2.31 -0.22
CA PRO A 36 -25.62 3.44 -0.86
C PRO A 36 -24.31 3.84 -0.17
N LEU A 37 -24.30 3.93 1.17
CA LEU A 37 -23.11 4.26 1.95
C LEU A 37 -21.98 3.25 1.72
N LEU A 38 -22.32 1.97 1.60
CA LEU A 38 -21.35 0.91 1.35
C LEU A 38 -20.72 1.02 -0.05
N GLU A 39 -21.51 1.31 -1.08
CA GLU A 39 -20.99 1.53 -2.43
C GLU A 39 -20.09 2.77 -2.49
N GLU A 40 -20.48 3.86 -1.81
CA GLU A 40 -19.62 5.04 -1.68
C GLU A 40 -18.31 4.75 -0.91
N ALA A 41 -18.37 3.92 0.13
CA ALA A 41 -17.20 3.49 0.87
C ALA A 41 -16.27 2.62 0.01
N LYS A 42 -16.81 1.70 -0.79
CA LYS A 42 -16.01 0.89 -1.73
C LYS A 42 -15.25 1.75 -2.73
N ALA A 43 -15.92 2.76 -3.30
CA ALA A 43 -15.29 3.68 -4.24
C ALA A 43 -14.17 4.51 -3.57
N ALA A 44 -14.43 5.03 -2.36
CA ALA A 44 -13.42 5.75 -1.59
C ALA A 44 -12.24 4.86 -1.20
N TYR A 45 -12.50 3.60 -0.84
CA TYR A 45 -11.48 2.62 -0.52
C TYR A 45 -10.61 2.29 -1.74
N ALA A 46 -11.21 2.09 -2.93
CA ALA A 46 -10.45 1.80 -4.14
C ALA A 46 -9.43 2.91 -4.45
N ALA A 47 -9.84 4.18 -4.36
CA ALA A 47 -8.93 5.32 -4.54
C ALA A 47 -7.80 5.34 -3.49
N CYS A 48 -8.12 5.03 -2.22
CA CYS A 48 -7.11 4.90 -1.17
C CYS A 48 -6.13 3.77 -1.46
N HIS A 49 -6.64 2.61 -1.88
CA HIS A 49 -5.87 1.42 -2.16
C HIS A 49 -4.92 1.62 -3.34
N GLU A 50 -5.40 2.19 -4.46
CA GLU A 50 -4.57 2.50 -5.62
C GLU A 50 -3.38 3.39 -5.26
N ARG A 51 -3.58 4.40 -4.41
CA ARG A 51 -2.48 5.28 -3.98
C ARG A 51 -1.47 4.53 -3.12
N ILE A 52 -1.93 3.67 -2.21
CA ILE A 52 -1.06 2.85 -1.36
C ILE A 52 -0.24 1.90 -2.23
N GLU A 53 -0.86 1.25 -3.23
CA GLU A 53 -0.16 0.39 -4.17
C GLU A 53 0.88 1.14 -4.99
N ALA A 54 0.56 2.36 -5.46
CA ALA A 54 1.54 3.20 -6.13
C ALA A 54 2.73 3.55 -5.22
N VAL A 55 2.51 3.82 -3.93
CA VAL A 55 3.58 4.06 -2.95
C VAL A 55 4.39 2.78 -2.70
N ARG A 56 3.74 1.63 -2.56
CA ARG A 56 4.40 0.32 -2.41
C ARG A 56 5.30 0.01 -3.61
N ALA A 57 4.81 0.24 -4.83
CA ALA A 57 5.58 0.05 -6.05
C ALA A 57 6.80 0.98 -6.13
N VAL A 58 6.65 2.25 -5.72
CA VAL A 58 7.78 3.19 -5.63
C VAL A 58 8.80 2.69 -4.61
N LEU A 59 8.40 2.32 -3.39
CA LEU A 59 9.33 1.82 -2.37
C LEU A 59 10.04 0.54 -2.81
N ALA A 60 9.34 -0.39 -3.46
CA ALA A 60 9.93 -1.61 -4.00
C ALA A 60 10.91 -1.34 -5.14
N GLY A 61 10.63 -0.34 -6.00
CA GLY A 61 11.47 -0.01 -7.15
C GLY A 61 12.64 0.94 -6.85
N SER A 62 12.45 1.94 -5.97
CA SER A 62 13.46 2.96 -5.66
C SER A 62 14.35 2.58 -4.48
N TRP A 63 13.86 1.81 -3.51
CA TRP A 63 14.64 1.38 -2.34
C TRP A 63 14.94 -0.13 -2.35
N GLY A 64 14.14 -0.96 -3.02
CA GLY A 64 14.40 -2.40 -3.10
C GLY A 64 15.63 -2.77 -3.94
N ALA A 65 15.99 -1.97 -4.94
CA ALA A 65 17.18 -2.20 -5.77
C ALA A 65 18.50 -1.89 -5.03
N GLU A 66 18.50 -0.92 -4.12
CA GLU A 66 19.69 -0.56 -3.33
C GLU A 66 19.95 -1.57 -2.19
N VAL A 67 18.91 -2.21 -1.65
CA VAL A 67 19.05 -3.21 -0.58
C VAL A 67 19.34 -4.62 -1.13
N ALA A 68 18.78 -4.98 -2.29
CA ALA A 68 19.01 -6.30 -2.91
C ALA A 68 20.45 -6.50 -3.44
N GLY A 69 21.23 -5.43 -3.60
CA GLY A 69 22.64 -5.49 -4.00
C GLY A 69 23.63 -5.64 -2.83
N ALA A 70 23.19 -5.59 -1.58
CA ALA A 70 24.07 -5.61 -0.41
C ALA A 70 24.26 -7.00 0.25
N ASP A 71 23.54 -8.03 -0.22
CA ASP A 71 23.59 -9.40 0.33
C ASP A 71 24.26 -10.42 -0.63
N ALA A 72 24.94 -9.95 -1.67
CA ALA A 72 25.49 -10.79 -2.74
C ALA A 72 27.02 -10.75 -2.88
N GLU A 73 27.76 -10.61 -1.77
CA GLU A 73 29.20 -10.87 -1.63
C GLU A 73 29.35 -11.37 -0.19
N GLN A 74 29.85 -12.56 0.17
CA GLN A 74 31.10 -13.18 -0.26
C GLN A 74 31.19 -14.57 0.42
N ASP A 75 31.04 -15.67 -0.32
CA ASP A 75 31.42 -17.01 0.16
C ASP A 75 32.80 -17.31 -0.42
N ASP A 76 33.82 -16.62 0.12
CA ASP A 76 35.23 -17.00 0.01
C ASP A 76 35.42 -18.28 0.84
N ALA A 77 35.00 -19.41 0.28
CA ALA A 77 35.31 -20.74 0.80
C ALA A 77 36.72 -21.15 0.34
N ASP A 78 37.67 -20.69 1.13
CA ASP A 78 38.82 -21.44 1.65
C ASP A 78 39.73 -22.16 0.64
N ASP A 79 40.92 -21.57 0.52
CA ASP A 79 42.16 -22.12 -0.01
C ASP A 79 42.42 -23.54 0.53
N ALA A 80 42.03 -24.56 -0.24
CA ALA A 80 42.51 -25.92 -0.05
C ALA A 80 43.97 -26.01 -0.53
N THR A 81 44.90 -25.48 0.27
CA THR A 81 46.31 -25.86 0.22
C THR A 81 46.46 -27.29 0.75
N ASP A 82 46.14 -28.24 -0.12
CA ASP A 82 46.56 -29.64 0.00
C ASP A 82 48.04 -29.73 -0.39
N ASP A 83 48.94 -29.68 0.61
CA ASP A 83 50.31 -30.14 0.43
C ASP A 83 50.85 -30.86 1.67
N PRO A 84 50.84 -32.20 1.67
CA PRO A 84 51.57 -32.99 2.64
C PRO A 84 52.65 -33.83 1.95
N TYR A 85 53.76 -33.25 1.48
CA TYR A 85 55.04 -33.98 1.31
C TYR A 85 56.29 -33.11 1.45
#